data_AF-A0A1J5J5X2-F1
#
_entry.id   AF-A0A1J5J5X2-F1
#
_cell.length_a   1.000
_cell.length_b   1.000
_cell.length_c   1.000
_cell.angle_alpha   90.00
_cell.angle_beta   90.00
_cell.angle_gamma   90.00
#
_symmetry.space_group_name_H-M   'P 1'
#
loop_
_entity.id
_entity.type
_entity.pdbx_description
1 polymer ?
#
loop_
_entity_poly.entity_id
_entity_poly.type
_entity_poly.pdbx_seq_one_letter_code
_entity_poly.pdbx_strand_id
1 'polypeptide(L)'
;MFRADGINLIYTNGATERIAQGTYERLDGHGRVIERRSATSADRSRLGGLRDGISSVARRSGVESVITISAARKSIKIVDSAGWTELLQNNRYVLTDPNGNVVTKRAATAKDIARISAELGLS
;
A
#
# COMPACT_ATOMS: atom_id res chain seq x y z
N MET A 1 12.85 9.85 1.84
CA MET A 1 12.26 10.17 0.52
C MET A 1 12.11 8.86 -0.25
N PHE A 2 10.91 8.53 -0.74
CA PHE A 2 10.63 7.25 -1.41
C PHE A 2 11.45 7.14 -2.70
N ARG A 3 12.22 6.05 -2.83
CA ARG A 3 13.21 5.88 -3.89
C ARG A 3 12.65 5.28 -5.18
N ALA A 4 11.42 4.76 -5.15
CA ALA A 4 10.76 4.19 -6.32
C ALA A 4 9.25 4.09 -6.13
N ASP A 5 8.54 3.96 -7.25
CA ASP A 5 7.14 3.57 -7.26
C ASP A 5 6.99 2.12 -6.77
N GLY A 6 5.87 1.86 -6.11
CA GLY A 6 5.59 0.54 -5.58
C GLY A 6 4.12 0.33 -5.24
N ILE A 7 3.75 -0.94 -5.11
CA ILE A 7 2.45 -1.36 -4.61
C ILE A 7 2.62 -2.55 -3.69
N ASN A 8 2.03 -2.47 -2.49
CA ASN A 8 2.07 -3.49 -1.47
C ASN A 8 0.64 -3.89 -1.10
N LEU A 9 0.40 -5.19 -1.01
CA LEU A 9 -0.80 -5.81 -0.47
C LEU A 9 -0.46 -6.32 0.92
N ILE A 10 -1.23 -5.93 1.92
CA ILE A 10 -1.17 -6.50 3.26
C ILE A 10 -2.38 -7.41 3.43
N TYR A 11 -2.12 -8.63 3.85
CA TYR A 11 -3.15 -9.62 4.11
C TYR A 11 -3.50 -9.66 5.59
N THR A 12 -4.72 -10.10 5.93
CA THR A 12 -5.20 -10.19 7.32
C THR A 12 -4.38 -11.13 8.21
N ASN A 13 -3.57 -12.02 7.61
CA ASN A 13 -2.64 -12.90 8.33
C ASN A 13 -1.24 -12.28 8.50
N GLY A 14 -1.08 -10.99 8.18
CA GLY A 14 0.19 -10.26 8.20
C GLY A 14 1.09 -10.52 6.98
N ALA A 15 0.76 -11.48 6.11
CA ALA A 15 1.54 -11.71 4.90
C ALA A 15 1.52 -10.49 3.99
N THR A 16 2.56 -10.31 3.20
CA THR A 16 2.67 -9.17 2.29
C THR A 16 3.02 -9.65 0.88
N GLU A 17 2.39 -9.07 -0.13
CA GLU A 17 2.88 -9.14 -1.51
C GLU A 17 3.22 -7.74 -1.99
N ARG A 18 4.33 -7.58 -2.70
CA ARG A 18 4.71 -6.26 -3.21
C ARG A 18 5.39 -6.31 -4.55
N ILE A 19 5.23 -5.22 -5.31
CA ILE A 19 6.07 -4.89 -6.45
C ILE A 19 6.74 -3.56 -6.17
N ALA A 20 8.07 -3.57 -6.18
CA ALA A 20 8.90 -2.37 -6.09
C ALA A 20 10.10 -2.51 -7.00
N GLN A 21 10.45 -1.44 -7.73
CA GLN A 21 11.63 -1.42 -8.63
C GLN A 21 11.68 -2.58 -9.66
N GLY A 22 10.50 -3.09 -10.07
CA GLY A 22 10.40 -4.20 -11.02
C GLY A 22 10.58 -5.59 -10.40
N THR A 23 10.77 -5.70 -9.10
CA THR A 23 10.84 -6.95 -8.35
C THR A 23 9.51 -7.23 -7.68
N TYR A 24 9.01 -8.46 -7.82
CA TYR A 24 7.91 -9.01 -7.05
C TYR A 24 8.46 -9.75 -5.82
N GLU A 25 7.83 -9.54 -4.68
CA GLU A 25 8.15 -10.24 -3.44
C GLU A 25 6.88 -10.68 -2.71
N ARG A 26 6.97 -11.84 -2.08
CA ARG A 26 5.98 -12.33 -1.12
C ARG A 26 6.66 -12.64 0.20
N LEU A 27 6.11 -12.10 1.27
CA LEU A 27 6.58 -12.24 2.64
C LEU A 27 5.50 -12.93 3.47
N ASP A 28 5.90 -13.77 4.42
CA ASP A 28 4.96 -14.34 5.39
C ASP A 28 4.56 -13.31 6.46
N GLY A 29 3.67 -13.72 7.38
CA GLY A 29 3.21 -12.85 8.47
C GLY A 29 4.28 -12.44 9.48
N HIS A 30 5.49 -13.01 9.39
CA HIS A 30 6.65 -12.64 10.21
C HIS A 30 7.67 -11.80 9.41
N GLY A 31 7.34 -11.40 8.18
CA GLY A 31 8.22 -10.63 7.31
C GLY A 31 9.34 -11.45 6.66
N ARG A 32 9.26 -12.79 6.67
CA ARG A 32 10.25 -13.63 5.97
C ARG A 32 9.90 -13.72 4.50
N VAL A 33 10.88 -13.52 3.62
CA VAL A 33 10.70 -13.64 2.17
C VAL A 33 10.44 -15.10 1.80
N ILE A 34 9.24 -15.38 1.30
CA ILE A 34 8.85 -16.69 0.73
C ILE A 34 9.21 -16.75 -0.76
N GLU A 35 9.09 -15.62 -1.46
CA GLU A 35 9.30 -15.55 -2.90
C GLU A 35 9.88 -14.19 -3.27
N ARG A 36 10.90 -14.18 -4.13
CA ARG A 36 11.46 -12.97 -4.73
C ARG A 36 11.86 -13.27 -6.16
N ARG A 37 11.31 -12.52 -7.10
CA ARG A 37 11.61 -12.67 -8.55
C ARG A 37 11.31 -11.38 -9.30
N SER A 38 11.72 -11.31 -10.56
CA SER A 38 11.26 -10.23 -11.44
C SER A 38 9.74 -10.25 -11.54
N ALA A 39 9.13 -9.06 -11.46
CA ALA A 39 7.70 -8.90 -11.64
C ALA A 39 7.34 -9.24 -13.10
N THR A 40 6.32 -10.06 -13.29
CA THR A 40 5.74 -10.39 -14.60
C THR A 40 4.72 -9.33 -15.00
N SER A 41 4.25 -9.38 -16.25
CA SER A 41 3.13 -8.55 -16.70
C SER A 41 1.85 -8.87 -15.91
N ALA A 42 1.60 -10.14 -15.61
CA ALA A 42 0.46 -10.59 -14.82
C ALA A 42 0.49 -10.01 -13.39
N ASP A 43 1.65 -9.99 -12.73
CA ASP A 43 1.77 -9.39 -11.39
C ASP A 43 1.46 -7.89 -11.43
N ARG A 44 2.02 -7.18 -12.42
CA ARG A 44 1.80 -5.74 -12.58
C ARG A 44 0.33 -5.42 -12.85
N SER A 45 -0.34 -6.19 -13.71
CA SER A 45 -1.76 -6.01 -13.99
C SER A 45 -2.62 -6.31 -12.76
N ARG A 46 -2.34 -7.41 -12.05
CA ARG A 46 -3.10 -7.81 -10.86
C ARG A 46 -2.99 -6.77 -9.75
N LEU A 47 -1.78 -6.40 -9.34
CA LEU A 47 -1.60 -5.42 -8.27
C LEU A 47 -2.02 -4.03 -8.76
N GLY A 48 -1.69 -3.68 -10.00
CA GLY A 48 -2.09 -2.40 -10.62
C GLY A 48 -3.60 -2.16 -10.59
N GLY A 49 -4.41 -3.21 -10.81
CA GLY A 49 -5.87 -3.13 -10.74
C GLY A 49 -6.45 -2.85 -9.35
N LEU A 50 -5.64 -2.95 -8.28
CA LEU A 50 -6.06 -2.71 -6.90
C LEU A 50 -5.68 -1.31 -6.38
N ARG A 51 -4.97 -0.51 -7.19
CA ARG A 51 -4.42 0.79 -6.79
C ARG A 51 -5.47 1.78 -6.28
N ASP A 52 -6.66 1.75 -6.85
CA ASP A 52 -7.73 2.71 -6.54
C ASP A 52 -8.82 2.14 -5.65
N GLY A 53 -8.70 0.86 -5.28
CA GLY A 53 -9.68 0.19 -4.43
C GLY A 53 -9.43 -1.31 -4.36
N ILE A 54 -9.84 -1.90 -3.24
CA ILE A 54 -9.79 -3.36 -3.08
C ILE A 54 -11.06 -3.94 -3.72
N SER A 55 -10.91 -4.90 -4.64
CA SER A 55 -12.05 -5.60 -5.23
C SER A 55 -12.69 -6.57 -4.23
N SER A 56 -13.95 -6.98 -4.44
CA SER A 56 -14.59 -8.00 -3.59
C SER A 56 -13.84 -9.33 -3.63
N VAL A 57 -13.26 -9.69 -4.77
CA VAL A 57 -12.42 -10.88 -4.93
C VAL A 57 -11.16 -10.77 -4.08
N ALA A 58 -10.43 -9.66 -4.14
CA ALA A 58 -9.23 -9.45 -3.34
C ALA A 58 -9.53 -9.48 -1.84
N ARG A 59 -10.66 -8.91 -1.39
CA ARG A 59 -11.10 -9.01 0.01
C ARG A 59 -11.35 -10.46 0.44
N ARG A 60 -12.01 -11.27 -0.41
CA ARG A 60 -12.24 -12.70 -0.14
C ARG A 60 -10.93 -13.49 -0.08
N SER A 61 -9.91 -13.05 -0.80
CA SER A 61 -8.54 -13.59 -0.70
C SER A 61 -7.78 -13.12 0.54
N GLY A 62 -8.41 -12.34 1.42
CA GLY A 62 -7.82 -11.87 2.67
C GLY A 62 -6.97 -10.61 2.55
N VAL A 63 -7.05 -9.87 1.43
CA VAL A 63 -6.36 -8.57 1.32
C VAL A 63 -7.06 -7.56 2.24
N GLU A 64 -6.31 -7.07 3.21
CA GLU A 64 -6.75 -6.10 4.21
C GLU A 64 -6.49 -4.67 3.76
N SER A 65 -5.32 -4.40 3.15
CA SER A 65 -4.98 -3.06 2.66
C SER A 65 -4.08 -3.08 1.43
N VAL A 66 -4.18 -2.02 0.63
CA VAL A 66 -3.34 -1.75 -0.52
C VAL A 66 -2.59 -0.45 -0.27
N ILE A 67 -1.26 -0.50 -0.27
CA ILE A 67 -0.39 0.66 -0.17
C ILE A 67 0.21 0.94 -1.54
N THR A 68 -0.02 2.13 -2.09
CA THR A 68 0.56 2.59 -3.35
C THR A 68 1.53 3.74 -3.07
N ILE A 69 2.77 3.59 -3.55
CA ILE A 69 3.82 4.59 -3.45
C ILE A 69 4.03 5.20 -4.84
N SER A 70 3.99 6.53 -4.91
CA SER A 70 4.41 7.27 -6.10
C SER A 70 5.59 8.19 -5.75
N ALA A 71 6.77 7.83 -6.24
CA ALA A 71 7.98 8.64 -6.10
C ALA A 71 7.84 9.96 -6.87
N ALA A 72 7.27 9.92 -8.08
CA ALA A 72 7.03 11.11 -8.91
C ALA A 72 6.12 12.14 -8.20
N ARG A 73 5.06 11.66 -7.54
CA ARG A 73 4.09 12.52 -6.83
C ARG A 73 4.45 12.77 -5.36
N LYS A 74 5.57 12.20 -4.87
CA LYS A 74 5.97 12.18 -3.47
C LYS A 74 4.80 11.83 -2.54
N SER A 75 4.07 10.77 -2.90
CA SER A 75 2.83 10.40 -2.23
C SER A 75 2.78 8.93 -1.85
N ILE A 76 2.10 8.66 -0.74
CA ILE A 76 1.65 7.32 -0.36
C ILE A 76 0.14 7.36 -0.23
N LYS A 77 -0.53 6.38 -0.84
CA LYS A 77 -1.95 6.13 -0.68
C LYS A 77 -2.16 4.77 -0.04
N ILE A 78 -2.95 4.70 1.01
CA ILE A 78 -3.37 3.45 1.65
C ILE A 78 -4.88 3.34 1.47
N VAL A 79 -5.34 2.23 0.93
CA VAL A 79 -6.77 1.92 0.84
C VAL A 79 -7.00 0.64 1.61
N ASP A 80 -7.88 0.66 2.62
CA ASP A 80 -8.22 -0.54 3.37
C ASP A 80 -9.39 -1.31 2.73
N SER A 81 -9.67 -2.49 3.27
CA SER A 81 -10.75 -3.35 2.82
C SER A 81 -12.13 -2.75 3.06
N ALA A 82 -12.30 -1.83 4.00
CA ALA A 82 -13.55 -1.11 4.22
C ALA A 82 -13.76 0.05 3.23
N GLY A 83 -12.71 0.46 2.49
CA GLY A 83 -12.74 1.55 1.52
C GLY A 83 -12.24 2.89 2.08
N TRP A 84 -11.76 2.93 3.32
CA TRP A 84 -11.10 4.12 3.85
C TRP A 84 -9.81 4.37 3.08
N THR A 85 -9.56 5.64 2.80
CA THR A 85 -8.36 6.06 2.07
C THR A 85 -7.55 7.03 2.90
N GLU A 86 -6.29 6.68 3.16
CA GLU A 86 -5.29 7.58 3.72
C GLU A 86 -4.36 8.05 2.59
N LEU A 87 -4.18 9.37 2.47
CA LEU A 87 -3.26 9.96 1.51
C LEU A 87 -2.25 10.85 2.24
N LEU A 88 -0.98 10.48 2.13
CA LEU A 88 0.15 11.33 2.50
C LEU A 88 0.78 11.88 1.24
N GLN A 89 0.74 13.20 1.07
CA GLN A 89 1.36 13.87 -0.07
C GLN A 89 1.82 15.27 0.33
N ASN A 90 3.03 15.66 -0.05
CA ASN A 90 3.56 17.01 0.16
C ASN A 90 3.36 17.53 1.60
N ASN A 91 3.72 16.71 2.59
CA ASN A 91 3.57 17.00 4.02
C ASN A 91 2.12 17.19 4.51
N ARG A 92 1.14 16.71 3.75
CA ARG A 92 -0.28 16.72 4.12
C ARG A 92 -0.79 15.30 4.25
N TYR A 93 -1.56 15.07 5.29
CA TYR A 93 -2.34 13.86 5.54
C TYR A 93 -3.81 14.15 5.26
N VAL A 94 -4.46 13.29 4.48
CA VAL A 94 -5.91 13.31 4.23
C VAL A 94 -6.47 11.92 4.50
N LEU A 95 -7.55 11.87 5.29
CA LEU A 95 -8.35 10.68 5.51
C LEU A 95 -9.72 10.88 4.84
N THR A 96 -10.08 9.95 3.98
CA THR A 96 -11.34 9.92 3.27
C THR A 96 -12.11 8.66 3.65
N ASP A 97 -13.41 8.79 3.93
CA ASP A 97 -14.28 7.66 4.22
C ASP A 97 -14.63 6.87 2.93
N PRO A 98 -15.27 5.70 3.04
CA PRO A 98 -15.66 4.90 1.88
C PRO A 98 -16.66 5.58 0.93
N ASN A 99 -17.35 6.63 1.39
CA ASN A 99 -18.29 7.41 0.59
C ASN A 99 -17.60 8.58 -0.13
N GLY A 100 -16.30 8.78 0.07
CA GLY A 100 -15.53 9.88 -0.55
C GLY A 100 -15.51 11.16 0.28
N ASN A 101 -16.05 11.18 1.50
CA ASN A 101 -16.03 12.37 2.36
C ASN A 101 -14.69 12.50 3.07
N VAL A 102 -14.14 13.72 3.10
CA VAL A 102 -12.91 14.01 3.87
C VAL A 102 -13.25 14.08 5.35
N VAL A 103 -12.74 13.13 6.12
CA VAL A 103 -12.93 13.06 7.58
C VAL A 103 -11.85 13.85 8.31
N THR A 104 -10.63 13.89 7.78
CA THR A 104 -9.53 14.64 8.37
C THR A 104 -8.57 15.14 7.30
N LYS A 105 -8.07 16.37 7.48
CA LYS A 105 -7.02 16.96 6.66
C LYS A 105 -6.10 17.78 7.54
N ARG A 106 -4.84 17.36 7.65
CA ARG A 106 -3.85 18.00 8.53
C ARG A 106 -2.44 17.88 7.95
N ALA A 107 -1.47 18.54 8.59
CA ALA A 107 -0.06 18.26 8.30
C ALA A 107 0.25 16.79 8.64
N ALA A 108 1.05 16.15 7.80
CA ALA A 108 1.61 14.83 8.11
C ALA A 108 2.57 14.98 9.28
N THR A 109 2.48 14.08 10.25
CA THR A 109 3.35 14.04 11.43
C THR A 109 4.46 13.02 11.22
N ALA A 110 5.54 13.15 12.00
CA ALA A 110 6.59 12.14 12.03
C ALA A 110 6.06 10.75 12.39
N LYS A 111 5.01 10.68 13.22
CA LYS A 111 4.35 9.41 13.59
C LYS A 111 3.65 8.76 12.40
N ASP A 112 2.97 9.53 11.55
CA ASP A 112 2.34 9.00 10.33
C ASP A 112 3.38 8.40 9.39
N ILE A 113 4.49 9.11 9.21
CA ILE A 113 5.61 8.67 8.37
C ILE A 113 6.24 7.40 8.95
N ALA A 114 6.50 7.36 10.25
CA ALA A 114 7.10 6.21 10.92
C ALA A 114 6.22 4.96 10.83
N ARG A 115 4.91 5.08 11.04
CA ARG A 115 3.96 3.97 10.87
C ARG A 115 4.05 3.39 9.46
N ILE A 116 4.00 4.25 8.44
CA ILE A 116 3.98 3.77 7.06
C ILE A 116 5.34 3.20 6.65
N SER A 117 6.44 3.77 7.12
CA SER A 117 7.76 3.17 6.95
C SER A 117 7.84 1.76 7.54
N ALA A 118 7.22 1.52 8.70
CA ALA A 118 7.13 0.20 9.31
C ALA A 118 6.25 -0.76 8.48
N GLU A 119 5.06 -0.32 8.04
CA GLU A 119 4.17 -1.11 7.18
C GLU A 119 4.81 -1.49 5.83
N LEU A 120 5.71 -0.66 5.32
CA LEU A 120 6.45 -0.92 4.08
C LEU A 120 7.71 -1.78 4.28
N GLY A 121 8.10 -2.08 5.52
CA GLY A 121 9.36 -2.75 5.85
C GLY A 121 10.59 -1.94 5.42
N LEU A 122 10.52 -0.61 5.56
CA LEU A 122 11.58 0.35 5.22
C LEU A 122 12.33 0.88 6.45
N SER A 123 12.05 0.35 7.64
CA SER A 123 12.70 0.69 8.92
C SER A 123 14.09 0.09 9.04
#